data_AF-L7Q3T0-F1
#
_entry.id   AF-L7Q3T0-F1
#
_cell.length_a   1.000
_cell.length_b   1.000
_cell.length_c   1.000
_cell.angle_alpha   90.00
_cell.angle_beta   90.00
_cell.angle_gamma   90.00
#
_symmetry.space_group_name_H-M   'P 1'
#
loop_
_entity.id
_entity.type
_entity.pdbx_description
1 polymer ?
#
loop_
_entity_poly.entity_id
_entity_poly.type
_entity_poly.pdbx_seq_one_letter_code
_entity_poly.pdbx_strand_id
1 'polypeptide(L)'
;EEVKIKGAKDCVAAAESRIKEIVDDLENQVTIECIIPEKYHRTVIGTKGANVQTITSDYDVQIKFPDRQQQQQREAAGESEEKVQSEKSDIIYITGNKHKCGAAKKALLESVPIAEEVNVPYKYHRFLIGQKGEEVRRFMKTYEVNVSIPQADQESDVITITGVAEKVADAKEGLAAKVKELEKEEEDRVLRGFVLEVNVAASYHPTIIGRRGVTVTEIRKKYDVNIQFPEADKSEDVIKIIGYEKNTEQARDHILGIVSELESH
;
A
#
# COMPACT_ATOMS: atom_id res chain seq x y z
N GLU A 1 -12.64 57.84 -8.94
CA GLU A 1 -12.53 58.78 -7.80
C GLU A 1 -11.10 59.28 -7.72
N GLU A 2 -10.88 60.52 -7.28
CA GLU A 2 -9.55 61.15 -7.24
C GLU A 2 -9.03 61.13 -5.79
N VAL A 3 -7.93 60.41 -5.55
CA VAL A 3 -7.36 60.26 -4.19
C VAL A 3 -6.28 61.34 -3.99
N LYS A 4 -6.49 62.25 -3.04
CA LYS A 4 -5.54 63.32 -2.69
C LYS A 4 -4.76 62.97 -1.41
N ILE A 5 -3.47 62.70 -1.55
CA ILE A 5 -2.57 62.41 -0.42
C ILE A 5 -1.79 63.68 -0.06
N LYS A 6 -1.81 64.09 1.21
CA LYS A 6 -1.08 65.27 1.71
C LYS A 6 -0.17 64.87 2.86
N GLY A 7 1.07 65.34 2.86
CA GLY A 7 2.05 65.05 3.91
C GLY A 7 3.47 65.45 3.51
N ALA A 8 4.44 65.09 4.36
CA ALA A 8 5.87 65.21 4.04
C ALA A 8 6.22 64.35 2.81
N LYS A 9 7.13 64.84 1.96
CA LYS A 9 7.46 64.24 0.64
C LYS A 9 7.78 62.75 0.74
N ASP A 10 8.52 62.35 1.77
CA ASP A 10 8.92 60.95 1.99
C ASP A 10 7.74 60.06 2.41
N CYS A 11 6.85 60.58 3.26
CA CYS A 11 5.65 59.86 3.70
C CYS A 11 4.62 59.71 2.58
N VAL A 12 4.47 60.74 1.72
CA VAL A 12 3.53 60.71 0.59
C VAL A 12 3.99 59.69 -0.45
N ALA A 13 5.29 59.67 -0.79
CA ALA A 13 5.84 58.68 -1.71
C ALA A 13 5.68 57.24 -1.17
N ALA A 14 5.95 57.03 0.12
CA ALA A 14 5.77 55.73 0.75
C ALA A 14 4.29 55.30 0.80
N ALA A 15 3.37 56.24 1.06
CA ALA A 15 1.93 55.99 1.07
C ALA A 15 1.41 55.69 -0.34
N GLU A 16 1.83 56.44 -1.36
CA GLU A 16 1.45 56.23 -2.75
C GLU A 16 1.93 54.85 -3.25
N SER A 17 3.17 54.47 -2.94
CA SER A 17 3.70 53.15 -3.30
C SER A 17 2.90 52.02 -2.65
N ARG A 18 2.60 52.13 -1.35
CA ARG A 18 1.81 51.13 -0.63
C ARG A 18 0.38 51.03 -1.16
N ILE A 19 -0.25 52.16 -1.46
CA ILE A 19 -1.63 52.17 -1.98
C ILE A 19 -1.67 51.52 -3.37
N LYS A 20 -0.70 51.82 -4.24
CA LYS A 20 -0.60 51.17 -5.56
C LYS A 20 -0.43 49.66 -5.44
N GLU A 21 0.43 49.20 -4.54
CA GLU A 21 0.63 47.78 -4.29
C GLU A 21 -0.66 47.07 -3.83
N ILE A 22 -1.41 47.70 -2.92
CA ILE A 22 -2.72 47.17 -2.45
C ILE A 22 -3.77 47.18 -3.58
N VAL A 23 -3.79 48.22 -4.42
CA VAL A 23 -4.73 48.31 -5.55
C VAL A 23 -4.40 47.26 -6.60
N ASP A 24 -3.12 47.07 -6.95
CA ASP A 24 -2.68 46.01 -7.85
C ASP A 24 -3.02 44.61 -7.29
N ASP A 25 -2.89 44.41 -5.98
CA ASP A 25 -3.30 43.17 -5.32
C ASP A 25 -4.81 42.93 -5.42
N LEU A 26 -5.62 43.98 -5.26
CA LEU A 26 -7.08 43.94 -5.40
C LEU A 26 -7.53 43.70 -6.84
N GLU A 27 -6.87 44.33 -7.82
CA GLU A 27 -7.14 44.13 -9.25
C GLU A 27 -6.77 42.72 -9.71
N ASN A 28 -5.72 42.12 -9.13
CA ASN A 28 -5.28 40.75 -9.44
C ASN A 28 -5.94 39.68 -8.56
N GLN A 29 -7.02 40.02 -7.84
CA GLN A 29 -7.80 39.02 -7.12
C GLN A 29 -8.47 38.06 -8.09
N VAL A 30 -8.20 36.78 -7.93
CA VAL A 30 -8.85 35.68 -8.63
C VAL A 30 -9.37 34.67 -7.63
N THR A 31 -10.47 34.02 -7.98
CA THR A 31 -10.95 32.84 -7.26
C THR A 31 -10.58 31.61 -8.07
N ILE A 32 -9.82 30.71 -7.45
CA ILE A 32 -9.41 29.43 -8.04
C ILE A 32 -10.11 28.31 -7.30
N GLU A 33 -10.63 27.36 -8.07
CA GLU A 33 -11.22 26.14 -7.54
C GLU A 33 -10.15 25.05 -7.35
N CYS A 34 -10.22 24.38 -6.21
CA CYS A 34 -9.39 23.25 -5.85
C CYS A 34 -10.28 22.04 -5.53
N ILE A 35 -10.11 20.95 -6.28
CA ILE A 35 -10.87 19.72 -6.10
C ILE A 35 -10.10 18.84 -5.11
N ILE A 36 -10.63 18.70 -3.90
CA ILE A 36 -10.11 17.83 -2.84
C ILE A 36 -11.30 17.04 -2.29
N PRO A 37 -11.23 15.70 -2.26
CA PRO A 37 -12.32 14.88 -1.74
C PRO A 37 -12.68 15.24 -0.28
N GLU A 38 -13.97 15.27 0.05
CA GLU A 38 -14.50 15.62 1.38
C GLU A 38 -13.82 14.80 2.51
N LYS A 39 -13.48 13.53 2.22
CA LYS A 39 -12.78 12.61 3.15
C LYS A 39 -11.49 13.21 3.70
N TYR A 40 -10.82 14.07 2.93
CA TYR A 40 -9.54 14.67 3.30
C TYR A 40 -9.68 16.10 3.82
N HIS A 41 -10.85 16.74 3.73
CA HIS A 41 -11.06 18.12 4.18
C HIS A 41 -10.68 18.30 5.65
N ARG A 42 -11.09 17.38 6.52
CA ARG A 42 -10.74 17.42 7.94
C ARG A 42 -9.23 17.36 8.18
N THR A 43 -8.52 16.58 7.38
CA THR A 43 -7.05 16.44 7.49
C THR A 43 -6.34 17.66 6.93
N VAL A 44 -6.82 18.20 5.80
CA VAL A 44 -6.29 19.43 5.16
C VAL A 44 -6.50 20.65 6.07
N ILE A 45 -7.66 20.78 6.69
CA ILE A 45 -7.97 21.81 7.71
C ILE A 45 -6.99 21.68 8.90
N GLY A 46 -6.64 20.46 9.28
CA GLY A 46 -5.76 20.19 10.41
C GLY A 46 -6.46 20.37 11.76
N THR A 47 -5.71 20.22 12.85
CA THR A 47 -6.25 20.38 14.21
C THR A 47 -6.77 21.81 14.40
N LYS A 48 -8.11 21.95 14.51
CA LYS A 48 -8.81 23.24 14.66
C LYS A 48 -8.59 24.25 13.51
N GLY A 49 -8.24 23.80 12.31
CA GLY A 49 -7.99 24.72 11.20
C GLY A 49 -6.59 25.31 11.18
N ALA A 50 -5.67 24.86 12.05
CA ALA A 50 -4.31 25.41 12.12
C ALA A 50 -3.59 25.38 10.77
N ASN A 51 -3.69 24.27 10.04
CA ASN A 51 -2.98 24.12 8.77
C ASN A 51 -3.52 25.07 7.70
N VAL A 52 -4.84 25.15 7.55
CA VAL A 52 -5.49 26.12 6.65
C VAL A 52 -5.23 27.56 7.09
N GLN A 53 -5.20 27.85 8.38
CA GLN A 53 -4.88 29.19 8.89
C GLN A 53 -3.44 29.60 8.57
N THR A 54 -2.48 28.68 8.69
CA THR A 54 -1.09 28.93 8.29
C THR A 54 -1.01 29.23 6.80
N ILE A 55 -1.64 28.40 5.94
CA ILE A 55 -1.66 28.63 4.49
C ILE A 55 -2.37 29.96 4.14
N THR A 56 -3.48 30.27 4.80
CA THR A 56 -4.22 31.53 4.63
C THR A 56 -3.34 32.73 5.00
N SER A 57 -2.58 32.64 6.10
CA SER A 57 -1.72 33.72 6.59
C SER A 57 -0.45 33.89 5.76
N ASP A 58 0.18 32.79 5.35
CA ASP A 58 1.46 32.80 4.61
C ASP A 58 1.27 33.29 3.18
N TYR A 59 0.17 32.91 2.54
CA TYR A 59 -0.14 33.28 1.15
C TYR A 59 -1.14 34.43 1.04
N ASP A 60 -1.67 34.94 2.15
CA ASP A 60 -2.67 36.03 2.19
C ASP A 60 -3.86 35.75 1.25
N VAL A 61 -4.41 34.53 1.38
CA VAL A 61 -5.53 34.03 0.57
C VAL A 61 -6.68 33.63 1.47
N GLN A 62 -7.90 33.83 1.00
CA GLN A 62 -9.11 33.39 1.70
C GLN A 62 -9.54 32.02 1.16
N ILE A 63 -9.48 31.00 2.01
CA ILE A 63 -9.89 29.63 1.67
C ILE A 63 -11.28 29.39 2.24
N LYS A 64 -12.24 29.06 1.37
CA LYS A 64 -13.63 28.75 1.74
C LYS A 64 -13.93 27.30 1.41
N PHE A 65 -14.07 26.50 2.45
CA PHE A 65 -14.52 25.11 2.33
C PHE A 65 -16.03 25.07 2.13
N PRO A 66 -16.54 24.19 1.25
CA PRO A 66 -17.97 23.94 1.14
C PRO A 66 -18.43 23.25 2.43
N ASP A 67 -19.34 23.89 3.16
CA ASP A 67 -19.76 23.41 4.47
C ASP A 67 -20.86 22.36 4.34
N ARG A 68 -20.65 21.17 4.93
CA ARG A 68 -21.61 20.05 4.91
C ARG A 68 -22.93 20.43 5.59
N GLN A 69 -22.92 21.38 6.52
CA GLN A 69 -24.11 21.82 7.26
C GLN A 69 -25.15 22.56 6.40
N GLN A 70 -24.75 23.29 5.36
CA GLN A 70 -25.73 23.96 4.49
C GLN A 70 -26.56 22.96 3.67
N GLN A 71 -26.03 21.77 3.44
CA GLN A 71 -26.73 20.71 2.70
C GLN A 71 -27.81 20.06 3.57
N GLN A 72 -27.52 19.83 4.85
CA GLN A 72 -28.49 19.26 5.80
C GLN A 72 -29.66 20.20 6.12
N GLN A 73 -29.45 21.52 6.03
CA GLN A 73 -30.53 22.51 6.13
C GLN A 73 -31.38 22.62 4.85
N ARG A 74 -30.79 22.39 3.67
CA ARG A 74 -31.52 22.35 2.39
C ARG A 74 -32.34 21.07 2.21
N GLU A 75 -31.87 19.94 2.73
CA GLU A 75 -32.64 18.69 2.77
C GLU A 75 -33.94 18.81 3.58
N ALA A 76 -33.96 19.65 4.62
CA ALA A 76 -35.17 19.95 5.39
C ALA A 76 -36.19 20.86 4.64
N ALA A 77 -35.78 21.52 3.56
CA ALA A 77 -36.61 22.45 2.79
C ALA A 77 -37.24 21.85 1.52
N GLY A 78 -37.03 20.55 1.25
CA GLY A 78 -37.82 19.81 0.26
C GLY A 78 -37.50 20.06 -1.21
N GLU A 79 -36.37 20.69 -1.55
CA GLU A 79 -35.90 20.75 -2.95
C GLU A 79 -35.14 19.47 -3.29
N SER A 80 -35.85 18.56 -3.95
CA SER A 80 -35.33 17.32 -4.52
C SER A 80 -34.68 17.63 -5.86
N GLU A 81 -33.35 17.79 -5.86
CA GLU A 81 -32.56 17.64 -7.08
C GLU A 81 -31.74 16.35 -7.02
N GLU A 82 -32.12 15.43 -7.91
CA GLU A 82 -31.48 14.15 -8.18
C GLU A 82 -29.97 14.28 -8.51
N LYS A 83 -29.17 13.48 -7.82
CA LYS A 83 -27.96 12.78 -8.35
C LYS A 83 -26.71 13.58 -8.79
N VAL A 84 -26.52 14.85 -8.42
CA VAL A 84 -25.26 15.60 -8.68
C VAL A 84 -24.51 15.99 -7.39
N GLN A 85 -24.79 15.30 -6.29
CA GLN A 85 -24.53 15.80 -4.94
C GLN A 85 -23.13 15.49 -4.38
N SER A 86 -22.31 14.66 -5.05
CA SER A 86 -20.96 14.32 -4.59
C SER A 86 -19.85 15.27 -5.06
N GLU A 87 -20.05 16.03 -6.14
CA GLU A 87 -18.97 16.85 -6.71
C GLU A 87 -18.82 18.22 -6.04
N LYS A 88 -19.92 18.80 -5.51
CA LYS A 88 -19.87 20.12 -4.85
C LYS A 88 -19.25 20.10 -3.46
N SER A 89 -19.26 18.94 -2.80
CA SER A 89 -18.55 18.75 -1.51
C SER A 89 -17.04 18.64 -1.69
N ASP A 90 -16.54 18.46 -2.91
CA ASP A 90 -15.11 18.30 -3.17
C ASP A 90 -14.45 19.61 -3.63
N ILE A 91 -15.21 20.67 -3.90
CA ILE A 91 -14.67 21.93 -4.46
C ILE A 91 -14.44 22.96 -3.36
N ILE A 92 -13.17 23.27 -3.09
CA ILE A 92 -12.73 24.34 -2.20
C ILE A 92 -12.42 25.58 -3.03
N TYR A 93 -12.92 26.74 -2.58
CA TYR A 93 -12.69 28.02 -3.26
C TYR A 93 -11.56 28.79 -2.56
N ILE A 94 -10.55 29.20 -3.32
CA ILE A 94 -9.42 29.99 -2.84
C ILE A 94 -9.48 31.34 -3.54
N THR A 95 -9.68 32.41 -2.79
CA THR A 95 -9.72 33.78 -3.31
C THR A 95 -8.50 34.56 -2.84
N GLY A 96 -7.84 35.26 -3.76
CA GLY A 96 -6.67 36.08 -3.44
C GLY A 96 -5.90 36.44 -4.70
N ASN A 97 -4.66 36.91 -4.54
CA ASN A 97 -3.84 37.30 -5.69
C ASN A 97 -3.44 36.06 -6.53
N LYS A 98 -3.60 36.12 -7.86
CA LYS A 98 -3.35 35.02 -8.81
C LYS A 98 -2.04 34.26 -8.57
N HIS A 99 -0.94 34.96 -8.30
CA HIS A 99 0.36 34.33 -8.09
C HIS A 99 0.42 33.56 -6.75
N LYS A 100 -0.19 34.12 -5.70
CA LYS A 100 -0.26 33.51 -4.36
C LYS A 100 -1.29 32.37 -4.31
N CYS A 101 -2.43 32.51 -4.99
CA CYS A 101 -3.43 31.45 -5.11
C CYS A 101 -2.88 30.19 -5.79
N GLY A 102 -2.00 30.33 -6.78
CA GLY A 102 -1.32 29.19 -7.38
C GLY A 102 -0.44 28.43 -6.38
N ALA A 103 0.32 29.16 -5.57
CA ALA A 103 1.17 28.58 -4.52
C ALA A 103 0.33 27.95 -3.40
N ALA A 104 -0.71 28.62 -2.93
CA ALA A 104 -1.63 28.10 -1.91
C ALA A 104 -2.39 26.86 -2.39
N LYS A 105 -2.82 26.83 -3.67
CA LYS A 105 -3.43 25.63 -4.28
C LYS A 105 -2.47 24.45 -4.25
N LYS A 106 -1.20 24.67 -4.62
CA LYS A 106 -0.18 23.63 -4.58
C LYS A 106 0.06 23.14 -3.15
N ALA A 107 0.23 24.05 -2.19
CA ALA A 107 0.42 23.72 -0.77
C ALA A 107 -0.77 22.94 -0.18
N LEU A 108 -2.00 23.30 -0.55
CA LEU A 108 -3.20 22.56 -0.17
C LEU A 108 -3.21 21.16 -0.75
N LEU A 109 -2.90 21.01 -2.04
CA LEU A 109 -2.82 19.71 -2.72
C LEU A 109 -1.74 18.81 -2.13
N GLU A 110 -0.59 19.38 -1.78
CA GLU A 110 0.54 18.68 -1.16
C GLU A 110 0.23 18.28 0.30
N SER A 111 -0.61 19.06 0.97
CA SER A 111 -1.15 18.71 2.29
C SER A 111 -2.28 17.68 2.24
N VAL A 112 -2.81 17.32 1.07
CA VAL A 112 -3.79 16.24 0.95
C VAL A 112 -3.06 14.91 1.15
N PRO A 113 -3.44 14.10 2.14
CA PRO A 113 -2.90 12.75 2.24
C PRO A 113 -3.40 11.94 1.04
N ILE A 114 -2.46 11.44 0.23
CA ILE A 114 -2.74 10.56 -0.89
C ILE A 114 -3.04 9.17 -0.33
N ALA A 115 -4.09 8.54 -0.86
CA ALA A 115 -4.34 7.12 -0.67
C ALA A 115 -3.81 6.38 -1.90
N GLU A 116 -2.85 5.49 -1.70
CA GLU A 116 -2.43 4.55 -2.74
C GLU A 116 -2.80 3.12 -2.35
N GLU A 117 -3.24 2.37 -3.36
CA GLU A 117 -3.60 0.97 -3.25
C GLU A 117 -2.43 0.11 -3.74
N VAL A 118 -2.02 -0.86 -2.92
CA VAL A 118 -0.99 -1.84 -3.27
C VAL A 118 -1.60 -3.23 -3.21
N ASN A 119 -1.43 -3.97 -4.30
CA ASN A 119 -1.87 -5.35 -4.40
C ASN A 119 -0.84 -6.26 -3.69
N VAL A 120 -1.28 -6.91 -2.61
CA VAL A 120 -0.51 -7.87 -1.82
C VAL A 120 -1.42 -9.07 -1.55
N PRO A 121 -1.04 -10.29 -1.98
CA PRO A 121 -1.85 -11.47 -1.75
C PRO A 121 -2.20 -11.67 -0.27
N TYR A 122 -3.43 -12.05 0.03
CA TYR A 122 -3.95 -12.24 1.39
C TYR A 122 -3.07 -13.12 2.30
N LYS A 123 -2.38 -14.11 1.71
CA LYS A 123 -1.42 -14.98 2.42
C LYS A 123 -0.31 -14.19 3.14
N TYR A 124 0.13 -13.08 2.54
CA TYR A 124 1.19 -12.24 3.08
C TYR A 124 0.70 -11.19 4.07
N HIS A 125 -0.61 -10.90 4.15
CA HIS A 125 -1.14 -9.88 5.06
C HIS A 125 -0.78 -10.17 6.51
N ARG A 126 -0.85 -11.43 6.93
CA ARG A 126 -0.48 -11.84 8.29
C ARG A 126 1.01 -11.61 8.59
N PHE A 127 1.87 -11.89 7.61
CA PHE A 127 3.31 -11.63 7.73
C PHE A 127 3.60 -10.14 7.78
N LEU A 128 2.91 -9.37 6.94
CA LEU A 128 3.08 -7.94 6.81
C LEU A 128 2.67 -7.20 8.09
N ILE A 129 1.54 -7.58 8.71
CA ILE A 129 1.11 -7.13 10.04
C ILE A 129 2.16 -7.47 11.10
N GLY A 130 2.76 -8.67 11.02
CA GLY A 130 3.71 -9.18 12.00
C GLY A 130 3.05 -9.64 13.30
N GLN A 131 3.85 -10.08 14.28
CA GLN A 131 3.33 -10.49 15.59
C GLN A 131 2.62 -9.32 16.28
N LYS A 132 1.29 -9.43 16.45
CA LYS A 132 0.41 -8.39 17.06
C LYS A 132 0.43 -7.02 16.36
N GLY A 133 0.75 -6.96 15.07
CA GLY A 133 0.77 -5.67 14.35
C GLY A 133 2.03 -4.85 14.60
N GLU A 134 3.08 -5.42 15.20
CA GLU A 134 4.31 -4.68 15.50
C GLU A 134 5.02 -4.20 14.24
N GLU A 135 5.02 -5.00 13.17
CA GLU A 135 5.74 -4.67 11.93
C GLU A 135 5.04 -3.56 11.17
N VAL A 136 3.70 -3.65 10.99
CA VAL A 136 2.90 -2.53 10.44
C VAL A 136 3.01 -1.27 11.30
N ARG A 137 3.01 -1.38 12.64
CA ARG A 137 3.18 -0.20 13.51
C ARG A 137 4.56 0.44 13.38
N ARG A 138 5.62 -0.37 13.30
CA ARG A 138 6.97 0.14 13.00
C ARG A 138 6.99 0.83 11.65
N PHE A 139 6.41 0.20 10.64
CA PHE A 139 6.32 0.73 9.30
C PHE A 139 5.58 2.09 9.25
N MET A 140 4.39 2.16 9.86
CA MET A 140 3.62 3.40 10.01
C MET A 140 4.44 4.50 10.70
N LYS A 141 5.23 4.16 11.71
CA LYS A 141 6.05 5.14 12.45
C LYS A 141 7.28 5.59 11.67
N THR A 142 7.94 4.69 10.95
CA THR A 142 9.14 5.00 10.16
C THR A 142 8.80 5.90 8.97
N TYR A 143 7.69 5.62 8.30
CA TYR A 143 7.28 6.35 7.11
C TYR A 143 6.24 7.45 7.40
N GLU A 144 5.74 7.57 8.63
CA GLU A 144 4.66 8.50 9.02
C GLU A 144 3.40 8.36 8.13
N VAL A 145 3.11 7.13 7.70
CA VAL A 145 1.93 6.79 6.91
C VAL A 145 0.98 5.91 7.72
N ASN A 146 -0.30 5.96 7.39
CA ASN A 146 -1.31 5.08 7.92
C ASN A 146 -1.62 3.96 6.91
N VAL A 147 -1.28 2.72 7.26
CA VAL A 147 -1.53 1.53 6.44
C VAL A 147 -2.81 0.85 6.92
N SER A 148 -3.84 0.82 6.08
CA SER A 148 -5.09 0.12 6.33
C SER A 148 -5.07 -1.22 5.60
N ILE A 149 -5.02 -2.30 6.36
CA ILE A 149 -5.06 -3.67 5.83
C ILE A 149 -6.49 -4.18 6.03
N PRO A 150 -7.17 -4.64 4.96
CA PRO A 150 -8.53 -5.15 5.07
C PRO A 150 -8.59 -6.38 5.97
N GLN A 151 -9.75 -6.61 6.58
CA GLN A 151 -9.95 -7.79 7.44
C GLN A 151 -10.01 -9.08 6.61
N ALA A 152 -9.72 -10.19 7.28
CA ALA A 152 -9.77 -11.55 6.73
C ALA A 152 -11.09 -11.87 6.01
N ASP A 153 -12.21 -11.31 6.48
CA ASP A 153 -13.55 -11.59 5.93
C ASP A 153 -13.77 -10.98 4.54
N GLN A 154 -12.99 -9.96 4.15
CA GLN A 154 -13.13 -9.27 2.87
C GLN A 154 -12.29 -9.95 1.77
N GLU A 155 -11.35 -10.85 2.13
CA GLU A 155 -10.39 -11.54 1.23
C GLU A 155 -9.82 -10.63 0.12
N SER A 156 -9.65 -9.35 0.43
CA SER A 156 -9.21 -8.37 -0.55
C SER A 156 -7.70 -8.32 -0.55
N ASP A 157 -7.08 -8.54 -1.69
CA ASP A 157 -5.62 -8.44 -1.84
C ASP A 157 -5.13 -6.99 -1.86
N VAL A 158 -5.98 -6.00 -1.58
CA VAL A 158 -5.66 -4.57 -1.69
C VAL A 158 -5.41 -3.95 -0.33
N ILE A 159 -4.17 -3.50 -0.10
CA ILE A 159 -3.78 -2.71 1.08
C ILE A 159 -3.81 -1.22 0.71
N THR A 160 -4.43 -0.40 1.54
CA THR A 160 -4.46 1.06 1.35
C THR A 160 -3.42 1.75 2.22
N ILE A 161 -2.50 2.48 1.60
CA ILE A 161 -1.53 3.34 2.29
C ILE A 161 -2.02 4.78 2.19
N THR A 162 -2.17 5.45 3.33
CA THR A 162 -2.66 6.83 3.41
C THR A 162 -1.62 7.72 4.07
N GLY A 163 -1.21 8.80 3.42
CA GLY A 163 -0.19 9.70 3.98
C GLY A 163 0.24 10.80 3.01
N VAL A 164 1.27 11.55 3.37
CA VAL A 164 1.85 12.58 2.49
C VAL A 164 2.40 11.93 1.22
N ALA A 165 2.23 12.57 0.07
CA ALA A 165 2.62 12.05 -1.25
C ALA A 165 4.04 11.45 -1.28
N GLU A 166 5.02 12.18 -0.77
CA GLU A 166 6.42 11.74 -0.73
C GLU A 166 6.61 10.49 0.14
N LYS A 167 5.95 10.47 1.31
CA LYS A 167 6.03 9.36 2.26
C LYS A 167 5.31 8.10 1.78
N VAL A 168 4.21 8.27 1.06
CA VAL A 168 3.45 7.16 0.47
C VAL A 168 4.25 6.48 -0.62
N ALA A 169 5.01 7.22 -1.44
CA ALA A 169 5.90 6.66 -2.44
C ALA A 169 7.00 5.79 -1.79
N ASP A 170 7.68 6.31 -0.77
CA ASP A 170 8.70 5.57 -0.02
C ASP A 170 8.10 4.33 0.68
N ALA A 171 6.92 4.48 1.27
CA ALA A 171 6.20 3.39 1.91
C ALA A 171 5.81 2.32 0.89
N LYS A 172 5.32 2.69 -0.28
CA LYS A 172 4.97 1.72 -1.32
C LYS A 172 6.16 0.90 -1.76
N GLU A 173 7.33 1.52 -1.94
CA GLU A 173 8.55 0.81 -2.27
C GLU A 173 8.99 -0.12 -1.14
N GLY A 174 8.99 0.35 0.11
CA GLY A 174 9.33 -0.47 1.28
C GLY A 174 8.39 -1.66 1.47
N LEU A 175 7.09 -1.45 1.24
CA LEU A 175 6.07 -2.51 1.28
C LEU A 175 6.30 -3.53 0.16
N ALA A 176 6.50 -3.07 -1.07
CA ALA A 176 6.74 -3.93 -2.22
C ALA A 176 8.04 -4.72 -2.08
N ALA A 177 9.10 -4.13 -1.52
CA ALA A 177 10.35 -4.83 -1.22
C ALA A 177 10.13 -5.94 -0.19
N LYS A 178 9.40 -5.65 0.89
CA LYS A 178 9.04 -6.64 1.92
C LYS A 178 8.20 -7.78 1.36
N VAL A 179 7.21 -7.49 0.53
CA VAL A 179 6.38 -8.50 -0.13
C VAL A 179 7.22 -9.37 -1.05
N LYS A 180 8.13 -8.79 -1.85
CA LYS A 180 9.04 -9.55 -2.70
C LYS A 180 9.99 -10.46 -1.92
N GLU A 181 10.48 -10.04 -0.76
CA GLU A 181 11.30 -10.92 0.09
C GLU A 181 10.48 -12.11 0.62
N LEU A 182 9.25 -11.86 1.08
CA LEU A 182 8.35 -12.91 1.54
C LEU A 182 7.93 -13.86 0.40
N GLU A 183 7.72 -13.34 -0.80
CA GLU A 183 7.43 -14.14 -2.00
C GLU A 183 8.60 -15.08 -2.30
N LYS A 184 9.84 -14.58 -2.29
CA LYS A 184 11.02 -15.42 -2.52
C LYS A 184 11.21 -16.50 -1.45
N GLU A 185 11.01 -16.15 -0.18
CA GLU A 185 11.11 -17.14 0.90
C GLU A 185 10.03 -18.22 0.79
N GLU A 186 8.80 -17.85 0.42
CA GLU A 186 7.72 -18.80 0.21
C GLU A 186 7.95 -19.63 -1.04
N GLU A 187 8.45 -19.05 -2.13
CA GLU A 187 8.87 -19.78 -3.33
C GLU A 187 9.97 -20.78 -3.00
N ASP A 188 11.00 -20.40 -2.24
CA ASP A 188 12.04 -21.30 -1.77
C ASP A 188 11.46 -22.42 -0.89
N ARG A 189 10.50 -22.10 -0.04
CA ARG A 189 9.80 -23.09 0.80
C ARG A 189 8.93 -24.03 -0.03
N VAL A 190 8.27 -23.53 -1.06
CA VAL A 190 7.44 -24.31 -1.99
C VAL A 190 8.33 -25.20 -2.85
N LEU A 191 9.46 -24.67 -3.35
CA LEU A 191 10.46 -25.44 -4.08
C LEU A 191 11.03 -26.57 -3.22
N ARG A 192 11.27 -26.33 -1.92
CA ARG A 192 11.63 -27.39 -0.94
C ARG A 192 10.51 -28.38 -0.69
N GLY A 193 9.26 -27.95 -0.82
CA GLY A 193 8.06 -28.76 -0.57
C GLY A 193 7.57 -29.51 -1.79
N PHE A 194 8.29 -29.49 -2.92
CA PHE A 194 7.87 -30.17 -4.13
C PHE A 194 7.77 -31.69 -3.88
N VAL A 195 6.57 -32.22 -4.08
CA VAL A 195 6.25 -33.63 -3.88
C VAL A 195 6.29 -34.32 -5.23
N LEU A 196 7.25 -35.22 -5.41
CA LEU A 196 7.34 -36.10 -6.57
C LEU A 196 6.83 -37.49 -6.19
N GLU A 197 5.83 -37.96 -6.92
CA GLU A 197 5.27 -39.30 -6.76
C GLU A 197 5.98 -40.26 -7.73
N VAL A 198 6.57 -41.33 -7.19
CA VAL A 198 7.27 -42.35 -7.97
C VAL A 198 6.56 -43.68 -7.80
N ASN A 199 6.19 -44.30 -8.91
CA ASN A 199 5.56 -45.61 -8.93
C ASN A 199 6.64 -46.72 -8.88
N VAL A 200 6.65 -47.50 -7.81
CA VAL A 200 7.54 -48.63 -7.58
C VAL A 200 6.75 -49.76 -6.93
N ALA A 201 6.83 -50.96 -7.48
CA ALA A 201 6.07 -52.10 -6.95
C ALA A 201 6.39 -52.38 -5.47
N ALA A 202 5.36 -52.64 -4.67
CA ALA A 202 5.44 -52.89 -3.22
C ALA A 202 6.44 -54.00 -2.82
N SER A 203 6.70 -54.96 -3.72
CA SER A 203 7.70 -56.01 -3.54
C SER A 203 9.14 -55.48 -3.37
N TYR A 204 9.45 -54.30 -3.93
CA TYR A 204 10.77 -53.69 -3.87
C TYR A 204 10.93 -52.66 -2.75
N HIS A 205 9.83 -52.22 -2.10
CA HIS A 205 9.87 -51.25 -1.01
C HIS A 205 10.80 -51.67 0.15
N PRO A 206 10.77 -52.93 0.64
CA PRO A 206 11.65 -53.37 1.73
C PRO A 206 13.14 -53.36 1.32
N THR A 207 13.40 -53.65 0.04
CA THR A 207 14.75 -53.71 -0.54
C THR A 207 15.33 -52.31 -0.75
N ILE A 208 14.50 -51.35 -1.19
CA ILE A 208 14.87 -49.93 -1.36
C ILE A 208 15.15 -49.28 -0.01
N ILE A 209 14.32 -49.55 1.01
CA ILE A 209 14.56 -49.13 2.39
C ILE A 209 15.91 -49.69 2.89
N GLY A 210 16.22 -50.93 2.51
CA GLY A 210 17.45 -51.62 2.88
C GLY A 210 17.44 -52.12 4.32
N ARG A 211 18.45 -52.90 4.72
CA ARG A 211 18.54 -53.48 6.06
C ARG A 211 18.56 -52.37 7.12
N ARG A 212 17.48 -52.22 7.89
CA ARG A 212 17.25 -51.15 8.89
C ARG A 212 17.16 -49.73 8.33
N GLY A 213 16.80 -49.53 7.06
CA GLY A 213 16.62 -48.19 6.50
C GLY A 213 17.90 -47.47 6.08
N VAL A 214 19.04 -48.16 6.03
CA VAL A 214 20.35 -47.54 5.76
C VAL A 214 20.40 -46.89 4.38
N THR A 215 19.96 -47.61 3.34
CA THR A 215 19.98 -47.13 1.95
C THR A 215 19.09 -45.89 1.76
N VAL A 216 17.87 -45.92 2.29
CA VAL A 216 16.99 -44.73 2.27
C VAL A 216 17.54 -43.58 3.09
N THR A 217 18.19 -43.85 4.22
CA THR A 217 18.82 -42.79 5.04
C THR A 217 19.99 -42.15 4.32
N GLU A 218 20.79 -42.91 3.57
CA GLU A 218 21.86 -42.39 2.71
C GLU A 218 21.31 -41.54 1.57
N ILE A 219 20.26 -41.99 0.87
CA ILE A 219 19.61 -41.22 -0.20
C ILE A 219 19.02 -39.93 0.37
N ARG A 220 18.34 -40.00 1.53
CA ARG A 220 17.82 -38.83 2.25
C ARG A 220 18.92 -37.84 2.63
N LYS A 221 20.08 -38.32 3.07
CA LYS A 221 21.21 -37.46 3.46
C LYS A 221 21.97 -36.90 2.27
N LYS A 222 22.07 -37.65 1.17
CA LYS A 222 22.82 -37.29 -0.03
C LYS A 222 22.10 -36.24 -0.88
N TYR A 223 20.77 -36.36 -0.98
CA TYR A 223 19.94 -35.44 -1.77
C TYR A 223 19.14 -34.46 -0.91
N ASP A 224 19.19 -34.58 0.42
CA ASP A 224 18.42 -33.75 1.37
C ASP A 224 16.91 -33.75 1.07
N VAL A 225 16.39 -34.94 0.76
CA VAL A 225 14.98 -35.19 0.40
C VAL A 225 14.31 -36.05 1.47
N ASN A 226 13.04 -35.78 1.76
CA ASN A 226 12.23 -36.59 2.66
C ASN A 226 11.40 -37.59 1.86
N ILE A 227 11.73 -38.87 1.97
CA ILE A 227 11.01 -39.96 1.28
C ILE A 227 9.99 -40.55 2.24
N GLN A 228 8.71 -40.47 1.87
CA GLN A 228 7.59 -41.14 2.54
C GLN A 228 7.17 -42.35 1.72
N PHE A 229 7.24 -43.51 2.36
CA PHE A 229 6.74 -44.76 1.82
C PHE A 229 5.27 -44.93 2.22
N PRO A 230 4.42 -45.44 1.32
CA PRO A 230 3.04 -45.79 1.64
C PRO A 230 2.99 -46.98 2.62
N GLU A 231 1.90 -47.05 3.38
CA GLU A 231 1.70 -48.08 4.39
C GLU A 231 1.28 -49.41 3.73
N ALA A 232 1.90 -50.51 4.16
CA ALA A 232 1.82 -51.81 3.47
C ALA A 232 0.40 -52.42 3.35
N ASP A 233 -0.58 -51.90 4.08
CA ASP A 233 -1.97 -52.35 4.06
C ASP A 233 -2.78 -51.78 2.87
N LYS A 234 -2.30 -50.71 2.24
CA LYS A 234 -2.85 -50.20 0.98
C LYS A 234 -1.84 -50.54 -0.11
N SER A 235 -2.26 -51.32 -1.10
CA SER A 235 -1.50 -51.67 -2.31
C SER A 235 -1.24 -50.43 -3.19
N GLU A 236 -0.67 -49.38 -2.62
CA GLU A 236 -0.25 -48.17 -3.30
C GLU A 236 1.24 -48.33 -3.57
N ASP A 237 1.58 -48.46 -4.85
CA ASP A 237 2.97 -48.52 -5.32
C ASP A 237 3.61 -47.11 -5.36
N VAL A 238 2.99 -46.10 -4.75
CA VAL A 238 3.35 -44.68 -4.90
C VAL A 238 4.19 -44.21 -3.72
N ILE A 239 5.48 -43.99 -3.97
CA ILE A 239 6.42 -43.38 -3.02
C ILE A 239 6.38 -41.85 -3.19
N LYS A 240 6.25 -41.11 -2.08
CA LYS A 240 6.24 -39.64 -2.08
C LYS A 240 7.61 -39.11 -1.68
N ILE A 241 8.31 -38.45 -2.59
CA ILE A 241 9.59 -37.81 -2.32
C ILE A 241 9.33 -36.31 -2.21
N ILE A 242 9.63 -35.72 -1.05
CA ILE A 242 9.42 -34.31 -0.74
C ILE A 242 10.78 -33.63 -0.68
N GLY A 243 11.03 -32.63 -1.51
CA GLY A 243 12.30 -31.90 -1.53
C GLY A 243 12.41 -30.94 -2.70
N TYR A 244 13.59 -30.33 -2.88
CA TYR A 244 13.90 -29.49 -4.03
C TYR A 244 13.76 -30.26 -5.35
N GLU A 245 13.02 -29.74 -6.32
CA GLU A 245 12.77 -30.36 -7.65
C GLU A 245 14.00 -31.09 -8.23
N LYS A 246 15.15 -30.43 -8.30
CA LYS A 246 16.40 -31.01 -8.81
C LYS A 246 16.93 -32.20 -7.99
N ASN A 247 16.74 -32.15 -6.68
CA ASN A 247 17.15 -33.21 -5.77
C ASN A 247 16.14 -34.36 -5.76
N THR A 248 14.85 -34.05 -5.89
CA THR A 248 13.76 -35.03 -6.01
C THR A 248 13.91 -35.87 -7.26
N GLU A 249 14.26 -35.26 -8.39
CA GLU A 249 14.58 -35.95 -9.65
C GLU A 249 15.78 -36.89 -9.50
N GLN A 250 16.89 -36.40 -8.93
CA GLN A 250 18.08 -37.24 -8.72
C GLN A 250 17.83 -38.39 -7.76
N ALA A 251 17.03 -38.16 -6.70
CA ALA A 251 16.63 -39.21 -5.77
C ALA A 251 15.74 -40.26 -6.45
N ARG A 252 14.80 -39.82 -7.31
CA ARG A 252 13.97 -40.70 -8.14
C ARG A 252 14.83 -41.55 -9.07
N ASP A 253 15.76 -40.95 -9.79
CA ASP A 253 16.63 -41.67 -10.72
C ASP A 253 17.50 -42.70 -10.00
N HIS A 254 17.99 -42.36 -8.81
CA HIS A 254 18.73 -43.29 -7.96
C HIS A 254 17.86 -44.46 -7.48
N ILE A 255 16.60 -44.21 -7.11
CA ILE A 255 15.65 -45.26 -6.70
C ILE A 255 15.29 -46.14 -7.90
N LEU A 256 15.01 -45.56 -9.07
CA LEU A 256 14.72 -46.29 -10.30
C LEU A 256 15.91 -47.12 -10.77
N GLY A 257 17.14 -46.62 -10.61
CA GLY A 257 18.36 -47.38 -10.89
C GLY A 257 18.46 -48.65 -10.04
N ILE A 258 18.20 -48.55 -8.74
CA ILE A 258 18.19 -49.71 -7.83
C ILE A 258 17.07 -50.69 -8.22
N VAL A 259 15.88 -50.20 -8.56
CA VAL A 259 14.77 -51.05 -9.01
C VAL A 259 15.10 -51.77 -10.31
N SER A 260 15.69 -51.09 -11.29
CA SER A 260 16.08 -51.68 -12.58
C SER A 260 17.17 -52.74 -12.41
N GLU A 261 18.13 -52.56 -11.51
CA GLU A 261 19.12 -53.59 -11.19
C GLU A 261 18.46 -54.83 -10.57
N LEU A 262 17.45 -54.64 -9.73
CA LEU A 262 16.67 -55.71 -9.08
C LEU A 262 15.69 -56.41 -10.02
N GLU A 263 15.19 -55.75 -11.07
CA GLU A 263 14.41 -56.39 -12.13
C GLU A 263 15.28 -57.19 -13.10
N SER A 264 16.55 -56.82 -13.23
CA SER A 264 17.51 -57.49 -14.13
C SER A 264 18.16 -58.76 -13.55
N HIS A 265 17.91 -59.05 -12.26
CA HIS A 265 18.52 -60.15 -11.50
C HIS A 265 17.47 -61.14 -10.98
#